data_AF-A0A2V5V8V5-F1
#
_entry.id   AF-A0A2V5V8V5-F1
#
_cell.length_a   1.000
_cell.length_b   1.000
_cell.length_c   1.000
_cell.angle_alpha   90.00
_cell.angle_beta   90.00
_cell.angle_gamma   90.00
#
_symmetry.space_group_name_H-M   'P 1'
#
loop_
_entity.id
_entity.type
_entity.pdbx_description
1 polymer ?
#
loop_
_entity_poly.entity_id
_entity_poly.type
_entity_poly.pdbx_seq_one_letter_code
_entity_poly.pdbx_strand_id
1 'polypeptide(L)'
;MVAVAESRLDVIRNAFPKEGLFAEKDWLISPDAFPIEKKFVAELEQLGHRLFVFQRACNQLYQLSVKGKQPEWIARYLDAGKPKELIEFSRRKEIRDDLPRVIRPDLILTENGYIIAEIDSVPGGIGLTAWLNQTYSAFDNDIIGAADGMLEGFRAVLPEGGDIVISREAGTYRPEMKWIAARLKDRHSEFNWRVLEAENYEPQNGRAVYRFFELFDLPNIPKIENTLRANADGRITITPPIKPYLEEKMWFALFWMHPLREFWRRELGDKYFTKLQEAIPYSWLLDPTPLPQHAVIPRLEIHDWREAAKFSQKERDLLLKVSGFSPLGWGSRGIALGADLPHAEWERRIDHALTTFESSPTIIQRFHKGRLFEHEYWDDNSGEVKTMKGRVRLCPYYFVEADGVRLRGALATIAPADKKFLHGMRDAILVPSRVAETAARDLAAV
;
A
#
# COMPACT_ATOMS: atom_id res chain seq x y z
N MET A 1 -34.92 -4.79 -36.00
CA MET A 1 -33.79 -5.23 -35.15
C MET A 1 -33.80 -4.37 -33.91
N VAL A 2 -34.33 -4.90 -32.80
CA VAL A 2 -34.23 -4.23 -31.50
C VAL A 2 -32.81 -4.51 -31.02
N ALA A 3 -31.97 -3.48 -30.95
CA ALA A 3 -30.67 -3.61 -30.30
C ALA A 3 -30.94 -4.01 -28.84
N VAL A 4 -30.57 -5.22 -28.47
CA VAL A 4 -30.56 -5.64 -27.07
C VAL A 4 -29.55 -4.73 -26.38
N ALA A 5 -30.01 -3.87 -25.47
CA ALA A 5 -29.10 -3.10 -24.64
C ALA A 5 -28.22 -4.11 -23.89
N GLU A 6 -26.92 -4.06 -24.15
CA GLU A 6 -25.94 -4.90 -23.47
C GLU A 6 -26.02 -4.64 -21.97
N SER A 7 -26.14 -5.69 -21.15
CA SER A 7 -26.19 -5.50 -19.70
C SER A 7 -24.82 -5.01 -19.20
N ARG A 8 -24.76 -4.27 -18.09
CA ARG A 8 -23.48 -3.83 -17.50
C ARG A 8 -22.52 -4.99 -17.28
N LEU A 9 -23.05 -6.16 -16.91
CA LEU A 9 -22.27 -7.38 -16.73
C LEU A 9 -21.68 -7.90 -18.06
N ASP A 10 -22.44 -7.82 -19.15
CA ASP A 10 -21.94 -8.19 -20.47
C ASP A 10 -20.81 -7.26 -20.91
N VAL A 11 -20.97 -5.94 -20.71
CA VAL A 11 -19.90 -4.95 -20.96
C VAL A 11 -18.62 -5.33 -20.19
N ILE A 12 -18.75 -5.63 -18.89
CA ILE A 12 -17.61 -5.98 -18.05
C ILE A 12 -16.94 -7.28 -18.53
N ARG A 13 -17.72 -8.34 -18.77
CA ARG A 13 -17.21 -9.64 -19.22
C ARG A 13 -16.54 -9.56 -20.59
N ASN A 14 -17.15 -8.85 -21.52
CA ASN A 14 -16.63 -8.71 -22.89
C ASN A 14 -15.36 -7.83 -22.92
N ALA A 15 -15.18 -6.95 -21.94
CA ALA A 15 -14.00 -6.11 -21.82
C ALA A 15 -12.77 -6.81 -21.19
N PHE A 16 -12.91 -8.02 -20.63
CA PHE A 16 -11.80 -8.71 -19.96
C PHE A 16 -10.63 -8.97 -20.92
N PRO A 17 -9.38 -8.61 -20.54
CA PRO A 17 -8.22 -8.91 -21.36
C PRO A 17 -7.99 -10.43 -21.46
N LYS A 18 -7.68 -10.93 -22.66
CA LYS A 18 -7.39 -12.36 -22.89
C LYS A 18 -6.22 -12.88 -22.04
N GLU A 19 -5.23 -12.04 -21.77
CA GLU A 19 -4.06 -12.38 -20.93
C GLU A 19 -4.34 -12.22 -19.41
N GLY A 20 -5.55 -11.78 -19.04
CA GLY A 20 -5.92 -11.44 -17.67
C GLY A 20 -5.27 -10.15 -17.16
N LEU A 21 -5.60 -9.79 -15.91
CA LEU A 21 -4.98 -8.68 -15.16
C LEU A 21 -4.11 -9.19 -14.00
N PHE A 22 -4.35 -10.42 -13.55
CA PHE A 22 -3.49 -11.17 -12.65
C PHE A 22 -3.30 -12.58 -13.20
N ALA A 23 -2.12 -13.15 -12.98
CA ALA A 23 -1.82 -14.51 -13.44
C ALA A 23 -2.65 -15.59 -12.71
N GLU A 24 -3.11 -15.34 -11.47
CA GLU A 24 -3.65 -16.38 -10.59
C GLU A 24 -4.81 -15.92 -9.67
N LYS A 25 -5.46 -14.79 -9.97
CA LYS A 25 -6.53 -14.26 -9.10
C LYS A 25 -7.81 -13.98 -9.87
N ASP A 26 -8.81 -14.82 -9.59
CA ASP A 26 -10.21 -14.52 -9.83
C ASP A 26 -10.75 -13.62 -8.71
N TRP A 27 -11.75 -12.82 -9.01
CA TRP A 27 -12.55 -12.06 -8.05
C TRP A 27 -14.01 -12.02 -8.51
N LEU A 28 -14.91 -11.67 -7.60
CA LEU A 28 -16.33 -11.54 -7.91
C LEU A 28 -16.60 -10.24 -8.70
N ILE A 29 -17.24 -10.38 -9.85
CA ILE A 29 -17.66 -9.25 -10.70
C ILE A 29 -18.90 -8.60 -10.09
N SER A 30 -19.01 -7.29 -10.18
CA SER A 30 -20.18 -6.53 -9.74
C SER A 30 -20.68 -5.60 -10.84
N PRO A 31 -22.01 -5.45 -11.02
CA PRO A 31 -22.55 -4.51 -11.99
C PRO A 31 -22.32 -3.04 -11.61
N ASP A 32 -21.97 -2.75 -10.36
CA ASP A 32 -21.89 -1.39 -9.83
C ASP A 32 -20.51 -1.08 -9.22
N ALA A 33 -20.02 0.12 -9.49
CA ALA A 33 -18.85 0.67 -8.81
C ALA A 33 -19.18 1.01 -7.34
N PHE A 34 -18.17 0.97 -6.48
CA PHE A 34 -18.34 1.25 -5.05
C PHE A 34 -18.63 2.74 -4.82
N PRO A 35 -19.77 3.12 -4.21
CA PRO A 35 -20.14 4.51 -4.04
C PRO A 35 -19.38 5.17 -2.88
N ILE A 36 -18.81 6.34 -3.15
CA ILE A 36 -18.11 7.18 -2.17
C ILE A 36 -18.76 8.56 -2.15
N GLU A 37 -19.13 9.04 -0.97
CA GLU A 37 -19.69 10.38 -0.81
C GLU A 37 -18.72 11.46 -1.28
N LYS A 38 -19.25 12.48 -1.95
CA LYS A 38 -18.48 13.64 -2.44
C LYS A 38 -17.58 14.27 -1.37
N LYS A 39 -18.05 14.36 -0.11
CA LYS A 39 -17.26 14.88 1.02
C LYS A 39 -16.05 13.99 1.32
N PHE A 40 -16.23 12.67 1.26
CA PHE A 40 -15.13 11.74 1.49
C PHE A 40 -14.14 11.75 0.32
N VAL A 41 -14.60 11.90 -0.93
CA VAL A 41 -13.70 12.10 -2.09
C VAL A 41 -12.79 13.32 -1.89
N ALA A 42 -13.32 14.46 -1.47
CA ALA A 42 -12.52 15.65 -1.17
C ALA A 42 -11.48 15.40 -0.05
N GLU A 43 -11.82 14.58 0.95
CA GLU A 43 -10.87 14.16 1.98
C GLU A 43 -9.78 13.21 1.44
N LEU A 44 -10.12 12.30 0.51
CA LEU A 44 -9.13 11.45 -0.18
C LEU A 44 -8.15 12.29 -1.01
N GLU A 45 -8.64 13.28 -1.76
CA GLU A 45 -7.76 14.21 -2.50
C GLU A 45 -6.74 14.91 -1.58
N GLN A 46 -7.19 15.35 -0.40
CA GLN A 46 -6.31 15.96 0.60
C GLN A 46 -5.37 14.94 1.25
N LEU A 47 -5.81 13.70 1.45
CA LEU A 47 -5.00 12.63 2.02
C LEU A 47 -3.76 12.36 1.16
N GLY A 48 -3.89 12.36 -0.17
CA GLY A 48 -2.76 12.16 -1.08
C GLY A 48 -1.60 13.12 -0.79
N HIS A 49 -1.89 14.41 -0.67
CA HIS A 49 -0.87 15.42 -0.33
C HIS A 49 -0.29 15.20 1.08
N ARG A 50 -1.13 14.88 2.08
CA ARG A 50 -0.66 14.61 3.45
C ARG A 50 0.32 13.42 3.50
N LEU A 51 0.03 12.35 2.76
CA LEU A 51 0.90 11.17 2.68
C LEU A 51 2.22 11.46 1.97
N PHE A 52 2.20 12.28 0.92
CA PHE A 52 3.43 12.74 0.27
C PHE A 52 4.32 13.55 1.22
N VAL A 53 3.75 14.51 1.96
CA VAL A 53 4.48 15.28 2.96
C VAL A 53 4.99 14.38 4.09
N PHE A 54 4.21 13.37 4.50
CA PHE A 54 4.63 12.37 5.47
C PHE A 54 5.83 11.55 4.98
N GLN A 55 5.81 11.00 3.76
CA GLN A 55 6.95 10.26 3.19
C GLN A 55 8.20 11.13 3.06
N ARG A 56 8.03 12.41 2.70
CA ARG A 56 9.13 13.38 2.69
C ARG A 56 9.71 13.60 4.09
N ALA A 57 8.87 13.74 5.10
CA ALA A 57 9.29 13.88 6.49
C ALA A 57 10.00 12.61 7.01
N CYS A 58 9.53 11.42 6.64
CA CYS A 58 10.21 10.14 6.91
C CYS A 58 11.63 10.12 6.30
N ASN A 59 11.75 10.49 5.03
CA ASN A 59 13.05 10.57 4.35
C ASN A 59 14.00 11.56 5.07
N GLN A 60 13.49 12.73 5.43
CA GLN A 60 14.26 13.75 6.15
C GLN A 60 14.68 13.28 7.54
N LEU A 61 13.79 12.65 8.30
CA LEU A 61 14.07 12.17 9.65
C LEU A 61 15.19 11.11 9.65
N TYR A 62 15.11 10.15 8.73
CA TYR A 62 16.17 9.15 8.55
C TYR A 62 17.51 9.81 8.24
N GLN A 63 17.55 10.73 7.27
CA GLN A 63 18.78 11.42 6.87
C GLN A 63 19.37 12.31 7.98
N LEU A 64 18.52 12.91 8.82
CA LEU A 64 18.98 13.67 9.98
C LEU A 64 19.54 12.77 11.08
N SER A 65 18.93 11.60 11.30
CA SER A 65 19.42 10.59 12.25
C SER A 65 20.80 10.07 11.83
N VAL A 66 20.99 9.71 10.55
CA VAL A 66 22.29 9.30 10.00
C VAL A 66 23.38 10.37 10.18
N LYS A 67 23.01 11.66 10.18
CA LYS A 67 23.93 12.79 10.35
C LYS A 67 24.15 13.21 11.81
N GLY A 68 23.59 12.49 12.79
CA GLY A 68 23.65 12.86 14.21
C GLY A 68 22.88 14.13 14.57
N LYS A 69 21.95 14.58 13.71
CA LYS A 69 21.09 15.77 13.94
C LYS A 69 19.73 15.42 14.53
N GLN A 70 19.40 14.14 14.57
CA GLN A 70 18.28 13.52 15.28
C GLN A 70 18.83 12.25 15.96
N PRO A 71 18.11 11.67 16.94
CA PRO A 71 18.61 10.50 17.64
C PRO A 71 19.01 9.34 16.71
N GLU A 72 20.19 8.76 16.95
CA GLU A 72 20.78 7.72 16.09
C GLU A 72 19.96 6.43 16.05
N TRP A 73 19.20 6.15 17.11
CA TRP A 73 18.36 4.95 17.19
C TRP A 73 17.31 4.87 16.08
N ILE A 74 16.91 6.01 15.49
CA ILE A 74 15.93 6.02 14.39
C ILE A 74 16.52 5.32 13.16
N ALA A 75 17.70 5.75 12.71
CA ALA A 75 18.40 5.10 11.59
C ALA A 75 18.76 3.66 11.96
N ARG A 76 19.25 3.40 13.19
CA ARG A 76 19.56 2.05 13.66
C ARG A 76 18.37 1.10 13.52
N TYR A 77 17.19 1.49 13.96
CA TYR A 77 15.99 0.65 13.84
C TYR A 77 15.54 0.47 12.39
N LEU A 78 15.61 1.53 11.58
CA LEU A 78 15.21 1.46 10.17
C LEU A 78 16.23 0.70 9.31
N ASP A 79 17.48 0.57 9.75
CA ASP A 79 18.53 -0.19 9.07
C ASP A 79 18.60 -1.66 9.50
N ALA A 80 17.96 -2.02 10.63
CA ALA A 80 17.93 -3.38 11.15
C ALA A 80 17.47 -4.40 10.08
N GLY A 81 18.19 -5.52 10.01
CA GLY A 81 17.95 -6.62 9.05
C GLY A 81 18.43 -6.39 7.62
N LYS A 82 18.91 -5.19 7.26
CA LYS A 82 19.22 -4.85 5.86
C LYS A 82 20.69 -5.09 5.52
N PRO A 83 21.01 -5.53 4.29
CA PRO A 83 22.38 -5.62 3.82
C PRO A 83 23.09 -4.27 3.87
N LYS A 84 24.37 -4.29 4.26
CA LYS A 84 25.19 -3.08 4.41
C LYS A 84 25.29 -2.30 3.10
N GLU A 85 25.46 -3.01 1.99
CA GLU A 85 25.58 -2.45 0.65
C GLU A 85 24.31 -1.69 0.24
N LEU A 86 23.13 -2.21 0.62
CA LEU A 86 21.85 -1.57 0.38
C LEU A 86 21.67 -0.31 1.24
N ILE A 87 22.05 -0.37 2.52
CA ILE A 87 22.04 0.80 3.42
C ILE A 87 22.93 1.90 2.85
N GLU A 88 24.18 1.57 2.49
CA GLU A 88 25.14 2.51 1.90
C GLU A 88 24.61 3.09 0.58
N PHE A 89 24.04 2.27 -0.29
CA PHE A 89 23.42 2.72 -1.54
C PHE A 89 22.28 3.73 -1.27
N SER A 90 21.39 3.42 -0.34
CA SER A 90 20.21 4.25 -0.02
C SER A 90 20.54 5.63 0.53
N ARG A 91 21.78 5.83 1.02
CA ARG A 91 22.28 7.09 1.60
C ARG A 91 23.04 7.97 0.60
N ARG A 92 23.14 7.54 -0.66
CA ARG A 92 23.81 8.30 -1.73
C ARG A 92 23.20 9.68 -1.93
N LYS A 93 24.06 10.65 -2.24
CA LYS A 93 23.65 12.05 -2.44
C LYS A 93 22.77 12.22 -3.68
N GLU A 94 22.99 11.38 -4.69
CA GLU A 94 22.34 11.42 -6.00
C GLU A 94 20.85 11.13 -5.89
N ILE A 95 20.45 10.22 -4.98
CA ILE A 95 19.05 9.84 -4.76
C ILE A 95 18.49 10.40 -3.45
N ARG A 96 19.21 11.34 -2.79
CA ARG A 96 18.88 11.84 -1.45
C ARG A 96 17.44 12.33 -1.33
N ASP A 97 17.00 13.09 -2.32
CA ASP A 97 15.69 13.77 -2.30
C ASP A 97 14.61 12.99 -3.06
N ASP A 98 14.97 11.86 -3.68
CA ASP A 98 14.03 11.01 -4.41
C ASP A 98 13.00 10.39 -3.45
N LEU A 99 11.74 10.37 -3.87
CA LEU A 99 10.61 9.77 -3.17
C LEU A 99 9.80 8.89 -4.13
N PRO A 100 9.01 7.93 -3.62
CA PRO A 100 8.06 7.19 -4.44
C PRO A 100 7.13 8.14 -5.21
N ARG A 101 6.94 7.86 -6.51
CA ARG A 101 6.07 8.66 -7.39
C ARG A 101 4.63 8.15 -7.46
N VAL A 102 4.38 6.99 -6.86
CA VAL A 102 3.05 6.40 -6.67
C VAL A 102 2.89 6.13 -5.19
N ILE A 103 1.75 6.54 -4.62
CA ILE A 103 1.43 6.33 -3.21
C ILE A 103 0.07 5.63 -3.17
N ARG A 104 0.02 4.43 -2.60
CA ARG A 104 -1.23 3.70 -2.35
C ARG A 104 -1.34 3.36 -0.86
N PRO A 105 -2.15 4.10 -0.08
CA PRO A 105 -2.53 3.62 1.23
C PRO A 105 -3.62 2.54 1.10
N ASP A 106 -3.58 1.56 1.99
CA ASP A 106 -4.68 0.60 2.16
C ASP A 106 -5.57 1.11 3.31
N LEU A 107 -6.75 1.62 2.96
CA LEU A 107 -7.68 2.23 3.92
C LEU A 107 -8.74 1.21 4.35
N ILE A 108 -8.87 0.97 5.65
CA ILE A 108 -9.98 0.21 6.24
C ILE A 108 -11.08 1.21 6.56
N LEU A 109 -12.25 1.06 5.95
CA LEU A 109 -13.41 1.89 6.26
C LEU A 109 -14.04 1.42 7.58
N THR A 110 -14.22 2.33 8.53
CA THR A 110 -14.71 2.10 9.90
C THR A 110 -15.94 2.95 10.17
N GLU A 111 -16.61 2.72 11.31
CA GLU A 111 -17.78 3.53 11.71
C GLU A 111 -17.49 5.03 11.81
N ASN A 112 -16.25 5.40 12.16
CA ASN A 112 -15.86 6.79 12.44
C ASN A 112 -14.97 7.40 11.34
N GLY A 113 -14.99 6.84 10.13
CA GLY A 113 -14.14 7.28 9.02
C GLY A 113 -13.24 6.15 8.53
N TYR A 114 -11.94 6.37 8.39
CA TYR A 114 -11.02 5.39 7.85
C TYR A 114 -9.73 5.30 8.66
N ILE A 115 -9.08 4.15 8.51
CA ILE A 115 -7.80 3.85 9.15
C ILE A 115 -6.81 3.37 8.08
N ILE A 116 -5.57 3.86 8.12
CA ILE A 116 -4.50 3.45 7.21
C ILE A 116 -3.87 2.17 7.76
N ALA A 117 -4.08 1.04 7.07
CA ALA A 117 -3.49 -0.24 7.44
C ALA A 117 -2.01 -0.34 7.05
N GLU A 118 -1.65 0.21 5.89
CA GLU A 118 -0.29 0.34 5.38
C GLU A 118 -0.22 1.38 4.25
N ILE A 119 1.00 1.78 3.89
CA ILE A 119 1.29 2.62 2.73
C ILE A 119 2.28 1.85 1.86
N ASP A 120 1.88 1.59 0.62
CA ASP A 120 2.68 0.83 -0.34
C ASP A 120 3.45 1.78 -1.27
N SER A 121 4.73 1.48 -1.48
CA SER A 121 5.63 2.23 -2.37
C SER A 121 5.78 1.56 -3.73
N VAL A 122 5.50 0.26 -3.85
CA VAL A 122 5.51 -0.53 -5.10
C VAL A 122 4.12 -1.15 -5.31
N PRO A 123 3.06 -0.34 -5.41
CA PRO A 123 1.72 -0.89 -5.35
C PRO A 123 1.36 -1.68 -6.62
N GLY A 124 0.93 -2.93 -6.44
CA GLY A 124 0.14 -3.65 -7.44
C GLY A 124 -1.29 -3.12 -7.56
N GLY A 125 -2.01 -3.57 -8.59
CA GLY A 125 -3.40 -3.19 -8.87
C GLY A 125 -3.56 -1.91 -9.70
N ILE A 126 -2.47 -1.31 -10.16
CA ILE A 126 -2.52 -0.09 -11.00
C ILE A 126 -3.23 -0.39 -12.31
N GLY A 127 -2.83 -1.47 -13.01
CA GLY A 127 -3.41 -1.82 -14.31
C GLY A 127 -4.79 -2.44 -14.19
N LEU A 128 -5.03 -3.21 -13.12
CA LEU A 128 -6.40 -3.62 -12.77
C LEU A 128 -7.32 -2.41 -12.63
N THR A 129 -6.92 -1.43 -11.81
CA THR A 129 -7.76 -0.26 -11.52
C THR A 129 -7.95 0.58 -12.78
N ALA A 130 -6.91 0.72 -13.61
CA ALA A 130 -7.01 1.41 -14.90
C ALA A 130 -8.02 0.73 -15.85
N TRP A 131 -7.97 -0.60 -15.96
CA TRP A 131 -8.95 -1.36 -16.74
C TRP A 131 -10.36 -1.23 -16.18
N LEU A 132 -10.55 -1.38 -14.86
CA LEU A 132 -11.84 -1.21 -14.21
C LEU A 132 -12.40 0.20 -14.46
N ASN A 133 -11.57 1.23 -14.33
CA ASN A 133 -11.97 2.61 -14.61
C ASN A 133 -12.49 2.77 -16.05
N GLN A 134 -11.75 2.27 -17.05
CA GLN A 134 -12.18 2.33 -18.45
C GLN A 134 -13.49 1.58 -18.69
N THR A 135 -13.58 0.36 -18.18
CA THR A 135 -14.73 -0.52 -18.38
C THR A 135 -16.01 0.05 -17.76
N TYR A 136 -15.94 0.53 -16.52
CA TYR A 136 -17.11 1.09 -15.84
C TYR A 136 -17.48 2.48 -16.37
N SER A 137 -16.50 3.25 -16.86
CA SER A 137 -16.77 4.56 -17.47
C SER A 137 -17.62 4.49 -18.75
N ALA A 138 -17.78 3.30 -19.35
CA ALA A 138 -18.67 3.11 -20.48
C ALA A 138 -20.16 3.25 -20.11
N PHE A 139 -20.51 3.12 -18.82
CA PHE A 139 -21.89 3.19 -18.33
C PHE A 139 -22.06 3.99 -17.02
N ASP A 140 -20.98 4.52 -16.45
CA ASP A 140 -20.97 5.35 -15.25
C ASP A 140 -20.01 6.53 -15.41
N ASN A 141 -20.55 7.75 -15.43
CA ASN A 141 -19.75 8.96 -15.65
C ASN A 141 -19.06 9.48 -14.38
N ASP A 142 -19.35 8.90 -13.21
CA ASP A 142 -18.90 9.41 -11.91
C ASP A 142 -17.72 8.62 -11.32
N ILE A 143 -17.05 7.79 -12.13
CA ILE A 143 -15.88 7.02 -11.70
C ILE A 143 -14.75 7.95 -11.25
N ILE A 144 -14.18 7.68 -10.06
CA ILE A 144 -13.07 8.44 -9.53
C ILE A 144 -11.84 8.26 -10.42
N GLY A 145 -11.32 9.38 -10.94
CA GLY A 145 -10.24 9.39 -11.92
C GLY A 145 -10.69 9.22 -13.37
N ALA A 146 -11.99 9.07 -13.62
CA ALA A 146 -12.58 8.80 -14.93
C ALA A 146 -11.93 7.59 -15.64
N ALA A 147 -12.21 7.42 -16.94
CA ALA A 147 -11.70 6.30 -17.73
C ALA A 147 -10.16 6.25 -17.76
N ASP A 148 -9.50 7.41 -17.80
CA ASP A 148 -8.09 7.51 -18.19
C ASP A 148 -7.14 7.98 -17.08
N GLY A 149 -7.66 8.36 -15.91
CA GLY A 149 -6.84 8.93 -14.84
C GLY A 149 -5.68 8.04 -14.42
N MET A 150 -5.89 6.74 -14.25
CA MET A 150 -4.82 5.81 -13.87
C MET A 150 -3.72 5.71 -14.95
N LEU A 151 -4.09 5.76 -16.24
CA LEU A 151 -3.13 5.75 -17.34
C LEU A 151 -2.35 7.06 -17.41
N GLU A 152 -3.03 8.20 -17.27
CA GLU A 152 -2.38 9.51 -17.18
C GLU A 152 -1.42 9.61 -15.98
N GLY A 153 -1.85 9.12 -14.83
CA GLY A 153 -1.03 9.05 -13.62
C GLY A 153 0.22 8.20 -13.82
N PHE A 154 0.07 6.98 -14.37
CA PHE A 154 1.23 6.12 -14.63
C PHE A 154 2.15 6.69 -15.71
N ARG A 155 1.61 7.35 -16.74
CA ARG A 155 2.41 8.13 -17.69
C ARG A 155 3.22 9.20 -16.99
N ALA A 156 2.66 9.93 -16.02
CA ALA A 156 3.41 10.94 -15.29
C ALA A 156 4.66 10.35 -14.59
N VAL A 157 4.61 9.08 -14.14
CA VAL A 157 5.76 8.36 -13.56
C VAL A 157 6.87 8.12 -14.58
N LEU A 158 6.51 7.82 -15.83
CA LEU A 158 7.43 7.55 -16.94
C LEU A 158 7.02 8.39 -18.17
N PRO A 159 7.26 9.71 -18.17
CA PRO A 159 6.63 10.66 -19.11
C PRO A 159 7.05 10.44 -20.57
N GLU A 160 8.27 9.95 -20.78
CA GLU A 160 8.86 9.65 -22.10
C GLU A 160 8.91 8.14 -22.39
N GLY A 161 8.10 7.35 -21.67
CA GLY A 161 8.26 5.90 -21.63
C GLY A 161 9.35 5.47 -20.66
N GLY A 162 9.65 4.18 -20.66
CA GLY A 162 10.59 3.59 -19.71
C GLY A 162 10.49 2.08 -19.61
N ASP A 163 11.26 1.52 -18.69
CA ASP A 163 11.26 0.09 -18.41
C ASP A 163 10.51 -0.18 -17.11
N ILE A 164 9.52 -1.05 -17.16
CA ILE A 164 8.81 -1.60 -16.01
C ILE A 164 9.49 -2.93 -15.69
N VAL A 165 10.32 -2.94 -14.65
CA VAL A 165 11.20 -4.07 -14.32
C VAL A 165 10.60 -4.85 -13.16
N ILE A 166 10.11 -6.06 -13.43
CA ILE A 166 9.31 -6.86 -12.51
C ILE A 166 10.02 -8.17 -12.17
N SER A 167 10.25 -8.43 -10.88
CA SER A 167 10.87 -9.68 -10.43
C SER A 167 9.89 -10.85 -10.51
N ARG A 168 10.44 -12.06 -10.40
CA ARG A 168 9.67 -13.30 -10.32
C ARG A 168 8.74 -13.30 -9.11
N GLU A 169 9.17 -12.79 -7.97
CA GLU A 169 8.35 -12.69 -6.74
C GLU A 169 7.08 -11.86 -6.99
N ALA A 170 7.20 -10.80 -7.77
CA ALA A 170 6.08 -9.95 -8.16
C ALA A 170 5.37 -10.40 -9.45
N GLY A 171 5.71 -11.57 -10.00
CA GLY A 171 5.29 -12.03 -11.33
C GLY A 171 3.78 -12.10 -11.55
N THR A 172 2.98 -12.27 -10.49
CA THR A 172 1.51 -12.29 -10.55
C THR A 172 0.90 -10.98 -11.07
N TYR A 173 1.63 -9.86 -10.96
CA TYR A 173 1.24 -8.52 -11.42
C TYR A 173 1.74 -8.20 -12.84
N ARG A 174 2.50 -9.10 -13.48
CA ARG A 174 3.01 -8.89 -14.84
C ARG A 174 1.92 -8.62 -15.88
N PRO A 175 0.75 -9.29 -15.86
CA PRO A 175 -0.30 -9.03 -16.84
C PRO A 175 -0.85 -7.60 -16.77
N GLU A 176 -1.11 -7.06 -15.57
CA GLU A 176 -1.60 -5.68 -15.45
C GLU A 176 -0.59 -4.63 -15.94
N MET A 177 0.72 -4.87 -15.73
CA MET A 177 1.76 -3.96 -16.19
C MET A 177 1.90 -4.01 -17.72
N LYS A 178 1.76 -5.20 -18.32
CA LYS A 178 1.72 -5.36 -19.78
C LYS A 178 0.52 -4.64 -20.37
N TRP A 179 -0.64 -4.76 -19.72
CA TRP A 179 -1.86 -4.08 -20.15
C TRP A 179 -1.69 -2.57 -20.16
N ILE A 180 -1.16 -1.97 -19.08
CA ILE A 180 -0.87 -0.52 -19.04
C ILE A 180 0.11 -0.13 -20.15
N ALA A 181 1.22 -0.87 -20.29
CA ALA A 181 2.24 -0.56 -21.28
C ALA A 181 1.67 -0.55 -22.71
N ALA A 182 0.82 -1.54 -23.04
CA ALA A 182 0.13 -1.61 -24.31
C ALA A 182 -0.83 -0.41 -24.52
N ARG A 183 -1.67 -0.09 -23.53
CA ARG A 183 -2.61 1.04 -23.61
C ARG A 183 -1.90 2.38 -23.76
N LEU A 184 -0.78 2.59 -23.06
CA LEU A 184 0.02 3.79 -23.20
C LEU A 184 0.70 3.86 -24.58
N LYS A 185 1.18 2.72 -25.09
CA LYS A 185 1.77 2.65 -26.43
C LYS A 185 0.76 2.99 -27.54
N ASP A 186 -0.48 2.50 -27.42
CA ASP A 186 -1.55 2.79 -28.38
C ASP A 186 -1.87 4.30 -28.44
N ARG A 187 -1.77 4.99 -27.30
CA ARG A 187 -2.07 6.43 -27.18
C ARG A 187 -0.89 7.34 -27.49
N HIS A 188 0.31 6.84 -27.24
CA HIS A 188 1.56 7.59 -27.35
C HIS A 188 2.58 6.75 -28.13
N SER A 189 2.31 6.64 -29.43
CA SER A 189 3.08 5.81 -30.36
C SER A 189 4.57 6.21 -30.46
N GLU A 190 4.91 7.44 -30.09
CA GLU A 190 6.27 7.98 -30.05
C GLU A 190 7.10 7.46 -28.87
N PHE A 191 6.44 7.05 -27.78
CA PHE A 191 7.10 6.55 -26.57
C PHE A 191 7.01 5.03 -26.47
N ASN A 192 7.77 4.45 -25.54
CA ASN A 192 7.80 3.01 -25.36
C ASN A 192 7.93 2.62 -23.89
N TRP A 193 6.91 1.90 -23.38
CA TRP A 193 6.92 1.26 -22.08
C TRP A 193 7.19 -0.23 -22.27
N ARG A 194 8.30 -0.74 -21.72
CA ARG A 194 8.69 -2.16 -21.84
C ARG A 194 8.53 -2.84 -20.51
N VAL A 195 7.79 -3.95 -20.47
CA VAL A 195 7.74 -4.82 -19.28
C VAL A 195 8.83 -5.87 -19.41
N LEU A 196 9.78 -5.88 -18.46
CA LEU A 196 10.98 -6.71 -18.50
C LEU A 196 11.12 -7.50 -17.19
N GLU A 197 11.63 -8.72 -17.28
CA GLU A 197 12.02 -9.53 -16.11
C GLU A 197 13.20 -8.87 -15.39
N ALA A 198 13.13 -8.73 -14.07
CA ALA A 198 14.23 -8.17 -13.29
C ALA A 198 15.50 -9.02 -13.38
N GLU A 199 15.35 -10.33 -13.46
CA GLU A 199 16.43 -11.32 -13.43
C GLU A 199 17.34 -11.28 -14.65
N ASN A 200 16.85 -10.72 -15.75
CA ASN A 200 17.57 -10.58 -17.03
C ASN A 200 17.70 -9.12 -17.48
N TYR A 201 17.41 -8.17 -16.59
CA TYR A 201 17.41 -6.76 -16.95
C TYR A 201 18.84 -6.24 -17.15
N GLU A 202 19.07 -5.58 -18.29
CA GLU A 202 20.33 -4.89 -18.59
C GLU A 202 20.02 -3.39 -18.80
N PRO A 203 20.59 -2.50 -17.98
CA PRO A 203 20.25 -1.08 -18.00
C PRO A 203 20.72 -0.39 -19.29
N GLN A 204 19.87 0.46 -19.84
CA GLN A 204 20.18 1.26 -21.04
C GLN A 204 20.32 2.74 -20.68
N ASN A 205 21.39 3.39 -21.12
CA ASN A 205 21.66 4.79 -20.79
C ASN A 205 20.49 5.71 -21.20
N GLY A 206 20.15 6.64 -20.32
CA GLY A 206 19.05 7.60 -20.49
C GLY A 206 17.66 7.02 -20.22
N ARG A 207 17.51 5.75 -19.84
CA ARG A 207 16.19 5.17 -19.53
C ARG A 207 15.74 5.46 -18.10
N ALA A 208 14.46 5.79 -17.97
CA ALA A 208 13.73 5.72 -16.71
C ALA A 208 13.24 4.30 -16.44
N VAL A 209 13.33 3.86 -15.19
CA VAL A 209 12.95 2.54 -14.72
C VAL A 209 11.90 2.67 -13.64
N TYR A 210 10.74 2.06 -13.86
CA TYR A 210 9.79 1.77 -12.80
C TYR A 210 10.12 0.39 -12.23
N ARG A 211 10.69 0.33 -11.01
CA ARG A 211 10.93 -0.97 -10.36
C ARG A 211 9.61 -1.52 -9.83
N PHE A 212 9.38 -2.79 -10.11
CA PHE A 212 8.28 -3.58 -9.60
C PHE A 212 8.83 -4.84 -8.93
N PHE A 213 9.67 -4.61 -7.93
CA PHE A 213 10.25 -5.61 -7.05
C PHE A 213 10.52 -4.97 -5.70
N GLU A 214 10.43 -5.79 -4.65
CA GLU A 214 10.68 -5.39 -3.27
C GLU A 214 12.18 -5.36 -2.98
N LEU A 215 12.62 -4.47 -2.07
CA LEU A 215 14.06 -4.35 -1.79
C LEU A 215 14.61 -5.51 -0.95
N PHE A 216 13.77 -6.28 -0.27
CA PHE A 216 14.20 -7.55 0.35
C PHE A 216 14.52 -8.64 -0.69
N ASP A 217 14.00 -8.50 -1.92
CA ASP A 217 14.13 -9.51 -2.98
C ASP A 217 15.40 -9.31 -3.82
N LEU A 218 16.17 -8.23 -3.60
CA LEU A 218 17.42 -7.97 -4.34
C LEU A 218 18.39 -9.17 -4.37
N PRO A 219 18.59 -9.95 -3.29
CA PRO A 219 19.44 -11.14 -3.33
C PRO A 219 18.98 -12.21 -4.34
N ASN A 220 17.70 -12.23 -4.72
CA ASN A 220 17.14 -13.17 -5.69
C ASN A 220 17.15 -12.65 -7.13
N ILE A 221 17.62 -11.42 -7.37
CA ILE A 221 17.68 -10.80 -8.70
C ILE A 221 19.13 -10.84 -9.20
N PRO A 222 19.49 -11.77 -10.11
CA PRO A 222 20.83 -11.82 -10.69
C PRO A 222 21.22 -10.48 -11.32
N LYS A 223 22.48 -10.10 -11.19
CA LYS A 223 23.05 -8.88 -11.78
C LYS A 223 22.38 -7.56 -11.35
N ILE A 224 21.60 -7.55 -10.26
CA ILE A 224 20.99 -6.33 -9.74
C ILE A 224 22.03 -5.22 -9.50
N GLU A 225 23.27 -5.59 -9.18
CA GLU A 225 24.42 -4.69 -9.07
C GLU A 225 24.67 -3.83 -10.33
N ASN A 226 24.44 -4.36 -11.53
CA ASN A 226 24.59 -3.62 -12.78
C ASN A 226 23.58 -2.48 -12.86
N THR A 227 22.33 -2.77 -12.48
CA THR A 227 21.22 -1.80 -12.42
C THR A 227 21.47 -0.75 -11.34
N LEU A 228 21.89 -1.16 -10.14
CA LEU A 228 22.24 -0.26 -9.05
C LEU A 228 23.42 0.64 -9.44
N ARG A 229 24.47 0.09 -10.06
CA ARG A 229 25.61 0.86 -10.57
C ARG A 229 25.17 1.86 -11.64
N ALA A 230 24.29 1.46 -12.57
CA ALA A 230 23.75 2.36 -13.57
C ALA A 230 22.97 3.54 -12.99
N ASN A 231 22.18 3.30 -11.96
CA ASN A 231 21.49 4.36 -11.23
C ASN A 231 22.50 5.28 -10.50
N ALA A 232 23.48 4.68 -9.80
CA ALA A 232 24.55 5.40 -9.10
C ALA A 232 25.40 6.28 -10.03
N ASP A 233 25.63 5.85 -11.27
CA ASP A 233 26.37 6.58 -12.30
C ASP A 233 25.51 7.64 -13.02
N GLY A 234 24.22 7.77 -12.68
CA GLY A 234 23.27 8.65 -13.38
C GLY A 234 22.94 8.20 -14.81
N ARG A 235 23.25 6.95 -15.17
CA ARG A 235 22.96 6.38 -16.50
C ARG A 235 21.49 6.00 -16.66
N ILE A 236 20.81 5.66 -15.58
CA ILE A 236 19.36 5.44 -15.53
C ILE A 236 18.77 6.16 -14.32
N THR A 237 17.45 6.34 -14.31
CA THR A 237 16.71 6.75 -13.10
C THR A 237 15.80 5.62 -12.65
N ILE A 238 15.63 5.42 -11.33
CA ILE A 238 14.78 4.36 -10.78
C ILE A 238 13.72 4.99 -9.86
N THR A 239 12.46 4.66 -10.10
CA THR A 239 11.33 4.98 -9.21
C THR A 239 10.50 3.72 -8.94
N PRO A 240 9.97 3.52 -7.72
CA PRO A 240 10.36 4.18 -6.48
C PRO A 240 11.87 4.01 -6.18
N PRO A 241 12.49 4.93 -5.41
CA PRO A 241 13.94 4.92 -5.16
C PRO A 241 14.38 3.69 -4.36
N ILE A 242 15.66 3.35 -4.43
CA ILE A 242 16.28 2.23 -3.66
C ILE A 242 16.53 2.69 -2.22
N LYS A 243 15.44 2.82 -1.44
CA LYS A 243 15.42 3.31 -0.06
C LYS A 243 14.57 2.39 0.81
N PRO A 244 15.14 1.29 1.34
CA PRO A 244 14.36 0.31 2.10
C PRO A 244 13.72 0.91 3.35
N TYR A 245 14.35 1.93 3.95
CA TYR A 245 13.79 2.62 5.09
C TYR A 245 12.45 3.31 4.77
N LEU A 246 12.12 3.65 3.52
CA LEU A 246 10.81 4.24 3.17
C LEU A 246 9.69 3.19 3.05
N GLU A 247 10.03 1.91 2.95
CA GLU A 247 9.08 0.79 2.83
C GLU A 247 8.70 0.20 4.21
N GLU A 248 9.25 0.75 5.29
CA GLU A 248 9.09 0.25 6.65
C GLU A 248 7.73 0.57 7.26
N LYS A 249 7.05 -0.46 7.78
CA LYS A 249 5.83 -0.31 8.60
C LYS A 249 6.14 0.40 9.93
N MET A 250 7.39 0.35 10.38
CA MET A 250 7.91 1.02 11.58
C MET A 250 7.62 2.52 11.64
N TRP A 251 7.45 3.19 10.50
CA TRP A 251 7.07 4.61 10.49
C TRP A 251 5.78 4.90 11.25
N PHE A 252 4.85 3.94 11.31
CA PHE A 252 3.65 4.10 12.11
C PHE A 252 3.95 4.09 13.61
N ALA A 253 4.88 3.28 14.09
CA ALA A 253 5.31 3.32 15.49
C ALA A 253 6.08 4.62 15.80
N LEU A 254 7.02 5.00 14.92
CA LEU A 254 7.81 6.24 15.07
C LEU A 254 6.94 7.50 15.05
N PHE A 255 5.84 7.49 14.29
CA PHE A 255 4.87 8.59 14.25
C PHE A 255 4.26 8.90 15.64
N TRP A 256 4.05 7.86 16.46
CA TRP A 256 3.44 7.99 17.79
C TRP A 256 4.44 8.21 18.94
N MET A 257 5.74 8.12 18.68
CA MET A 257 6.76 8.30 19.70
C MET A 257 6.86 9.76 20.17
N HIS A 258 6.71 10.00 21.47
CA HIS A 258 6.70 11.34 22.05
C HIS A 258 7.94 12.18 21.70
N PRO A 259 9.19 11.66 21.72
CA PRO A 259 10.38 12.42 21.33
C PRO A 259 10.35 12.97 19.90
N LEU A 260 9.57 12.35 19.00
CA LEU A 260 9.45 12.76 17.60
C LEU A 260 8.27 13.72 17.35
N ARG A 261 7.46 14.00 18.36
CA ARG A 261 6.23 14.81 18.23
C ARG A 261 6.49 16.18 17.61
N GLU A 262 7.45 16.94 18.13
CA GLU A 262 7.74 18.29 17.62
C GLU A 262 8.36 18.26 16.22
N PHE A 263 9.11 17.20 15.88
CA PHE A 263 9.56 16.98 14.51
C PHE A 263 8.35 16.82 13.57
N TRP A 264 7.42 15.94 13.90
CA TRP A 264 6.22 15.72 13.07
C TRP A 264 5.36 16.98 12.94
N ARG A 265 5.14 17.71 14.04
CA ARG A 265 4.38 18.97 13.99
C ARG A 265 5.04 20.01 13.08
N ARG A 266 6.37 20.12 13.11
CA ARG A 266 7.11 21.06 12.26
C ARG A 266 7.08 20.64 10.79
N GLU A 267 7.39 19.39 10.47
CA GLU A 267 7.53 18.95 9.07
C GLU A 267 6.18 18.75 8.36
N LEU A 268 5.15 18.34 9.10
CA LEU A 268 3.80 18.14 8.56
C LEU A 268 2.93 19.39 8.70
N GLY A 269 3.19 20.24 9.69
CA GLY A 269 2.26 21.27 10.14
C GLY A 269 1.17 20.68 11.05
N ASP A 270 0.64 21.48 11.99
CA ASP A 270 -0.32 21.01 13.00
C ASP A 270 -1.56 20.36 12.37
N LYS A 271 -2.10 20.94 11.29
CA LYS A 271 -3.30 20.44 10.61
C LYS A 271 -3.10 19.02 10.04
N TYR A 272 -2.00 18.78 9.33
CA TYR A 272 -1.75 17.47 8.72
C TYR A 272 -1.35 16.45 9.78
N PHE A 273 -0.60 16.86 10.81
CA PHE A 273 -0.27 15.99 11.93
C PHE A 273 -1.53 15.48 12.63
N THR A 274 -2.46 16.35 13.01
CA THR A 274 -3.73 15.93 13.64
C THR A 274 -4.55 15.01 12.74
N LYS A 275 -4.66 15.32 11.44
CA LYS A 275 -5.39 14.46 10.49
C LYS A 275 -4.75 13.08 10.31
N LEU A 276 -3.43 13.00 10.29
CA LEU A 276 -2.72 11.72 10.25
C LEU A 276 -2.83 10.97 11.58
N GLN A 277 -2.93 11.65 12.73
CA GLN A 277 -3.21 11.00 14.02
C GLN A 277 -4.60 10.36 14.08
N GLU A 278 -5.59 10.92 13.38
CA GLU A 278 -6.92 10.32 13.26
C GLU A 278 -6.89 9.04 12.40
N ALA A 279 -6.03 9.00 11.36
CA ALA A 279 -6.03 7.94 10.36
C ALA A 279 -4.96 6.83 10.59
N ILE A 280 -3.80 7.15 11.16
CA ILE A 280 -2.74 6.17 11.45
C ILE A 280 -3.03 5.52 12.80
N PRO A 281 -3.25 4.19 12.89
CA PRO A 281 -3.49 3.54 14.17
C PRO A 281 -2.35 3.75 15.15
N TYR A 282 -2.69 3.82 16.45
CA TYR A 282 -1.67 3.80 17.48
C TYR A 282 -0.84 2.52 17.36
N SER A 283 0.47 2.71 17.27
CA SER A 283 1.42 1.65 16.98
C SER A 283 2.64 1.79 17.89
N TRP A 284 3.21 0.66 18.27
CA TRP A 284 4.37 0.54 19.13
C TRP A 284 5.45 -0.25 18.41
N LEU A 285 6.69 0.04 18.76
CA LEU A 285 7.83 -0.77 18.36
C LEU A 285 8.06 -1.83 19.44
N LEU A 286 8.21 -3.09 19.03
CA LEU A 286 8.39 -4.23 19.95
C LEU A 286 9.85 -4.33 20.42
N ASP A 287 10.38 -3.21 20.91
CA ASP A 287 11.76 -3.03 21.36
C ASP A 287 11.97 -3.71 22.74
N PRO A 288 12.91 -4.66 22.87
CA PRO A 288 13.17 -5.38 24.12
C PRO A 288 14.00 -4.56 25.15
N THR A 289 14.34 -3.30 24.88
CA THR A 289 15.11 -2.45 25.79
C THR A 289 14.39 -2.30 27.14
N PRO A 290 15.04 -2.64 28.27
CA PRO A 290 14.43 -2.50 29.59
C PRO A 290 14.03 -1.05 29.89
N LEU A 291 12.81 -0.87 30.42
CA LEU A 291 12.32 0.44 30.84
C LEU A 291 12.84 0.81 32.24
N PRO A 292 13.05 2.11 32.54
CA PRO A 292 13.26 2.57 33.92
C PRO A 292 12.09 2.17 34.82
N GLN A 293 12.32 1.90 36.11
CA GLN A 293 11.33 1.30 37.02
C GLN A 293 9.99 2.07 37.19
N HIS A 294 9.92 3.33 36.75
CA HIS A 294 8.74 4.18 36.81
C HIS A 294 8.07 4.41 35.43
N ALA A 295 8.61 3.80 34.38
CA ALA A 295 8.12 3.95 33.01
C ALA A 295 7.25 2.76 32.58
N VAL A 296 6.32 3.04 31.67
CA VAL A 296 5.42 2.05 31.07
C VAL A 296 5.35 2.24 29.57
N ILE A 297 4.97 1.19 28.84
CA ILE A 297 4.57 1.26 27.44
C ILE A 297 3.22 1.97 27.37
N PRO A 298 3.13 3.18 26.78
CA PRO A 298 1.93 4.01 26.88
C PRO A 298 0.69 3.33 26.32
N ARG A 299 -0.46 3.50 26.99
CA ARG A 299 -1.78 2.95 26.63
C ARG A 299 -1.94 1.44 26.75
N LEU A 300 -0.84 0.71 26.97
CA LEU A 300 -0.86 -0.70 27.38
C LEU A 300 -0.62 -0.84 28.89
N GLU A 301 0.03 0.15 29.50
CA GLU A 301 0.31 0.23 30.93
C GLU A 301 1.09 -1.00 31.45
N ILE A 302 1.98 -1.54 30.60
CA ILE A 302 2.91 -2.64 30.90
C ILE A 302 4.35 -2.13 31.01
N HIS A 303 5.19 -2.81 31.78
CA HIS A 303 6.59 -2.45 31.99
C HIS A 303 7.54 -3.27 31.09
N ASP A 304 7.19 -4.52 30.78
CA ASP A 304 7.90 -5.41 29.85
C ASP A 304 6.93 -6.00 28.82
N TRP A 305 7.35 -6.13 27.56
CA TRP A 305 6.56 -6.75 26.49
C TRP A 305 6.12 -8.19 26.79
N ARG A 306 6.82 -8.93 27.65
CA ARG A 306 6.41 -10.25 28.14
C ARG A 306 5.12 -10.19 28.97
N GLU A 307 4.74 -9.04 29.49
CA GLU A 307 3.42 -8.86 30.11
C GLU A 307 2.31 -8.85 29.06
N ALA A 308 2.59 -8.34 27.85
CA ALA A 308 1.63 -8.39 26.74
C ALA A 308 1.30 -9.84 26.34
N ALA A 309 2.21 -10.80 26.56
CA ALA A 309 1.95 -12.22 26.34
C ALA A 309 0.79 -12.74 27.22
N LYS A 310 0.59 -12.14 28.40
CA LYS A 310 -0.42 -12.53 29.40
C LYS A 310 -1.78 -11.85 29.21
N PHE A 311 -1.91 -10.94 28.26
CA PHE A 311 -3.18 -10.26 27.96
C PHE A 311 -4.29 -11.27 27.71
N SER A 312 -5.52 -10.98 28.11
CA SER A 312 -6.70 -11.76 27.71
C SER A 312 -7.02 -11.56 26.23
N GLN A 313 -7.87 -12.41 25.66
CA GLN A 313 -8.28 -12.29 24.25
C GLN A 313 -8.89 -10.90 23.93
N LYS A 314 -9.60 -10.29 24.88
CA LYS A 314 -10.21 -8.96 24.73
C LYS A 314 -9.20 -7.81 24.75
N GLU A 315 -8.05 -8.01 25.39
CA GLU A 315 -6.96 -7.03 25.46
C GLU A 315 -6.04 -7.10 24.22
N ARG A 316 -6.20 -8.13 23.39
CA ARG A 316 -5.38 -8.42 22.21
C ARG A 316 -6.01 -7.98 20.89
N ASP A 317 -6.78 -6.91 20.88
CA ASP A 317 -7.13 -6.18 19.64
C ASP A 317 -5.88 -5.43 19.11
N LEU A 318 -4.85 -6.22 18.82
CA LEU A 318 -3.48 -5.84 18.51
C LEU A 318 -2.99 -6.70 17.34
N LEU A 319 -2.48 -6.03 16.32
CA LEU A 319 -1.82 -6.62 15.17
C LEU A 319 -0.32 -6.66 15.39
N LEU A 320 0.28 -7.85 15.30
CA LEU A 320 1.72 -7.99 15.09
C LEU A 320 2.02 -7.88 13.61
N LYS A 321 2.97 -7.02 13.23
CA LYS A 321 3.41 -6.84 11.84
C LYS A 321 4.93 -6.80 11.78
N VAL A 322 5.53 -7.73 11.03
CA VAL A 322 6.95 -7.63 10.67
C VAL A 322 7.15 -6.36 9.83
N SER A 323 8.20 -5.59 10.12
CA SER A 323 8.43 -4.32 9.45
C SER A 323 9.20 -4.49 8.13
N GLY A 324 8.60 -3.99 7.04
CA GLY A 324 9.21 -3.64 5.74
C GLY A 324 10.06 -4.69 5.02
N PHE A 325 11.28 -4.89 5.50
CA PHE A 325 12.30 -5.70 4.85
C PHE A 325 12.16 -7.20 5.14
N SER A 326 11.07 -7.82 4.67
CA SER A 326 10.82 -9.25 4.89
C SER A 326 10.00 -9.87 3.74
N PRO A 327 10.29 -11.12 3.32
CA PRO A 327 9.44 -11.86 2.39
C PRO A 327 8.04 -12.15 2.96
N LEU A 328 7.84 -11.98 4.27
CA LEU A 328 6.52 -12.05 4.90
C LEU A 328 5.74 -10.73 4.79
N GLY A 329 6.35 -9.66 4.27
CA GLY A 329 5.82 -8.30 4.26
C GLY A 329 4.58 -8.09 3.39
N TRP A 330 4.26 -9.03 2.49
CA TRP A 330 3.15 -8.96 1.54
C TRP A 330 2.09 -10.05 1.77
N GLY A 331 0.85 -9.77 1.34
CA GLY A 331 -0.21 -10.79 1.25
C GLY A 331 -0.70 -11.36 2.58
N SER A 332 -0.72 -10.57 3.65
CA SER A 332 -1.14 -10.95 5.02
C SER A 332 -0.25 -11.97 5.76
N ARG A 333 0.81 -12.50 5.13
CA ARG A 333 1.66 -13.56 5.70
C ARG A 333 2.44 -13.15 6.96
N GLY A 334 2.83 -11.89 7.04
CA GLY A 334 3.56 -11.30 8.16
C GLY A 334 2.70 -10.57 9.18
N ILE A 335 1.38 -10.80 9.17
CA ILE A 335 0.42 -10.14 10.07
C ILE A 335 -0.29 -11.18 10.94
N ALA A 336 -0.44 -10.89 12.23
CA ALA A 336 -1.25 -11.72 13.13
C ALA A 336 -2.11 -10.85 14.05
N LEU A 337 -3.38 -11.20 14.21
CA LEU A 337 -4.29 -10.55 15.16
C LEU A 337 -4.29 -11.32 16.47
N GLY A 338 -3.84 -10.71 17.56
CA GLY A 338 -3.69 -11.38 18.84
C GLY A 338 -5.00 -11.98 19.39
N ALA A 339 -6.13 -11.33 19.13
CA ALA A 339 -7.45 -11.80 19.52
C ALA A 339 -7.89 -13.10 18.81
N ASP A 340 -7.26 -13.46 17.68
CA ASP A 340 -7.55 -14.70 16.95
C ASP A 340 -6.61 -15.85 17.28
N LEU A 341 -5.59 -15.59 18.10
CA LEU A 341 -4.57 -16.58 18.42
C LEU A 341 -4.84 -17.23 19.78
N PRO A 342 -4.62 -18.56 19.90
CA PRO A 342 -4.47 -19.20 21.18
C PRO A 342 -3.37 -18.53 22.02
N HIS A 343 -3.50 -18.60 23.36
CA HIS A 343 -2.56 -17.96 24.27
C HIS A 343 -1.10 -18.31 23.97
N ALA A 344 -0.78 -19.59 23.87
CA ALA A 344 0.57 -20.09 23.63
C ALA A 344 1.15 -19.59 22.30
N GLU A 345 0.31 -19.45 21.26
CA GLU A 345 0.75 -18.96 19.95
C GLU A 345 1.01 -17.44 19.97
N TRP A 346 0.21 -16.67 20.71
CA TRP A 346 0.48 -15.23 20.92
C TRP A 346 1.78 -15.00 21.67
N GLU A 347 1.98 -15.70 22.79
CA GLU A 347 3.20 -15.64 23.60
C GLU A 347 4.44 -16.00 22.77
N ARG A 348 4.39 -17.11 22.04
CA ARG A 348 5.47 -17.54 21.13
C ARG A 348 5.83 -16.46 20.10
N ARG A 349 4.85 -15.74 19.56
CA ARG A 349 5.08 -14.66 18.59
C ARG A 349 5.68 -13.41 19.23
N ILE A 350 5.26 -13.05 20.44
CA ILE A 350 5.88 -11.96 21.21
C ILE A 350 7.33 -12.29 21.51
N ASP A 351 7.63 -13.48 22.03
CA ASP A 351 9.00 -13.91 22.31
C ASP A 351 9.87 -13.95 21.05
N HIS A 352 9.32 -14.44 19.94
CA HIS A 352 10.02 -14.42 18.67
C HIS A 352 10.34 -13.00 18.20
N ALA A 353 9.38 -12.08 18.30
CA ALA A 353 9.58 -10.68 17.92
C ALA A 353 10.62 -9.98 18.80
N LEU A 354 10.63 -10.25 20.11
CA LEU A 354 11.63 -9.71 21.04
C LEU A 354 13.04 -10.25 20.75
N THR A 355 13.15 -11.56 20.47
CA THR A 355 14.45 -12.21 20.20
C THR A 355 15.04 -11.85 18.85
N THR A 356 14.20 -11.52 17.86
CA THR A 356 14.63 -11.17 16.49
C THR A 356 14.63 -9.66 16.23
N PHE A 357 14.38 -8.83 17.23
CA PHE A 357 14.18 -7.38 17.04
C PHE A 357 15.29 -6.68 16.24
N GLU A 358 16.56 -6.98 16.52
CA GLU A 358 17.71 -6.35 15.85
C GLU A 358 17.91 -6.80 14.39
N SER A 359 17.29 -7.90 13.96
CA SER A 359 17.40 -8.43 12.59
C SER A 359 16.08 -8.41 11.81
N SER A 360 14.94 -8.38 12.49
CA SER A 360 13.60 -8.36 11.90
C SER A 360 12.63 -7.64 12.85
N PRO A 361 12.73 -6.30 12.96
CA PRO A 361 11.87 -5.52 13.83
C PRO A 361 10.39 -5.79 13.57
N THR A 362 9.62 -5.89 14.65
CA THR A 362 8.16 -6.06 14.61
C THR A 362 7.50 -4.84 15.25
N ILE A 363 6.38 -4.40 14.68
CA ILE A 363 5.49 -3.44 15.33
C ILE A 363 4.27 -4.15 15.90
N ILE A 364 3.77 -3.63 17.02
CA ILE A 364 2.40 -3.86 17.45
C ILE A 364 1.56 -2.67 16.99
N GLN A 365 0.38 -2.93 16.46
CA GLN A 365 -0.54 -1.90 16.03
C GLN A 365 -1.93 -2.18 16.56
N ARG A 366 -2.66 -1.16 17.03
CA ARG A 366 -4.06 -1.33 17.41
C ARG A 366 -4.89 -1.83 16.23
N PHE A 367 -5.65 -2.90 16.44
CA PHE A 367 -6.58 -3.41 15.44
C PHE A 367 -7.83 -2.52 15.38
N HIS A 368 -8.28 -2.23 14.16
CA HIS A 368 -9.53 -1.52 13.92
C HIS A 368 -10.41 -2.39 13.05
N LYS A 369 -11.61 -2.71 13.54
CA LYS A 369 -12.60 -3.48 12.79
C LYS A 369 -13.22 -2.58 11.72
N GLY A 370 -13.11 -2.97 10.46
CA GLY A 370 -13.81 -2.28 9.38
C GLY A 370 -15.34 -2.39 9.56
N ARG A 371 -16.12 -1.42 9.12
CA ARG A 371 -17.59 -1.50 9.17
C ARG A 371 -18.14 -2.38 8.05
N LEU A 372 -19.42 -2.73 8.13
CA LEU A 372 -20.10 -3.56 7.13
C LEU A 372 -20.84 -2.73 6.10
N PHE A 373 -20.73 -3.16 4.86
CA PHE A 373 -21.38 -2.59 3.69
C PHE A 373 -22.16 -3.67 2.96
N GLU A 374 -23.24 -3.28 2.29
CA GLU A 374 -23.90 -4.11 1.29
C GLU A 374 -23.42 -3.73 -0.11
N HIS A 375 -23.00 -4.72 -0.89
CA HIS A 375 -22.62 -4.51 -2.31
C HIS A 375 -23.07 -5.70 -3.15
N GLU A 376 -23.58 -5.44 -4.34
CA GLU A 376 -24.05 -6.49 -5.24
C GLU A 376 -22.91 -7.11 -6.03
N TYR A 377 -23.01 -8.40 -6.33
CA TYR A 377 -22.09 -9.13 -7.18
C TYR A 377 -22.83 -10.18 -8.01
N TRP A 378 -22.24 -10.56 -9.12
CA TRP A 378 -22.74 -11.67 -9.92
C TRP A 378 -22.21 -13.01 -9.39
N ASP A 379 -23.10 -13.94 -9.08
CA ASP A 379 -22.75 -15.31 -8.74
C ASP A 379 -22.85 -16.22 -9.96
N ASP A 380 -21.70 -16.68 -10.47
CA ASP A 380 -21.63 -17.58 -11.63
C ASP A 380 -22.32 -18.92 -11.37
N ASN A 381 -22.45 -19.37 -10.11
CA ASN A 381 -23.09 -20.65 -9.81
C ASN A 381 -24.61 -20.60 -9.98
N SER A 382 -25.24 -19.50 -9.57
CA SER A 382 -26.70 -19.33 -9.70
C SER A 382 -27.10 -18.60 -10.97
N GLY A 383 -26.19 -17.86 -11.60
CA GLY A 383 -26.53 -16.99 -12.72
C GLY A 383 -27.37 -15.78 -12.31
N GLU A 384 -27.19 -15.29 -11.08
CA GLU A 384 -28.00 -14.21 -10.50
C GLU A 384 -27.12 -13.18 -9.80
N VAL A 385 -27.64 -11.96 -9.68
CA VAL A 385 -27.04 -10.91 -8.85
C VAL A 385 -27.42 -11.14 -7.39
N LYS A 386 -26.42 -11.21 -6.51
CA LYS A 386 -26.56 -11.40 -5.07
C LYS A 386 -25.96 -10.23 -4.30
N THR A 387 -26.48 -9.98 -3.10
CA THR A 387 -25.91 -8.98 -2.18
C THR A 387 -24.91 -9.64 -1.24
N MET A 388 -23.71 -9.07 -1.16
CA MET A 388 -22.70 -9.41 -0.16
C MET A 388 -22.75 -8.39 0.98
N LYS A 389 -22.76 -8.89 2.22
CA LYS A 389 -22.38 -8.09 3.41
C LYS A 389 -20.88 -8.25 3.63
N GLY A 390 -20.13 -7.17 3.48
CA GLY A 390 -18.67 -7.23 3.50
C GLY A 390 -18.00 -6.02 4.14
N ARG A 391 -16.69 -6.15 4.40
CA ARG A 391 -15.83 -5.06 4.86
C ARG A 391 -15.02 -4.53 3.70
N VAL A 392 -14.85 -3.22 3.66
CA VAL A 392 -14.20 -2.54 2.54
C VAL A 392 -12.77 -2.16 2.91
N ARG A 393 -11.83 -2.60 2.07
CA ARG A 393 -10.52 -1.97 1.93
C ARG A 393 -10.52 -1.10 0.69
N LEU A 394 -10.36 0.21 0.89
CA LEU A 394 -10.29 1.19 -0.16
C LEU A 394 -8.83 1.57 -0.43
N CYS A 395 -8.40 1.43 -1.67
CA CYS A 395 -7.04 1.73 -2.12
C CYS A 395 -7.09 2.89 -3.13
N PRO A 396 -7.04 4.15 -2.67
CA PRO A 396 -6.85 5.29 -3.57
C PRO A 396 -5.42 5.29 -4.14
N TYR A 397 -5.28 5.58 -5.43
CA TYR A 397 -4.00 5.71 -6.10
C TYR A 397 -3.67 7.17 -6.31
N TYR A 398 -2.59 7.61 -5.66
CA TYR A 398 -2.05 8.95 -5.83
C TYR A 398 -0.79 8.92 -6.68
N PHE A 399 -0.71 9.82 -7.64
CA PHE A 399 0.47 10.01 -8.48
C PHE A 399 1.11 11.37 -8.18
N VAL A 400 2.44 11.38 -8.06
CA VAL A 400 3.23 12.60 -7.88
C VAL A 400 3.57 13.16 -9.25
N GLU A 401 2.81 14.17 -9.63
CA GLU A 401 2.87 14.89 -10.90
C GLU A 401 3.61 16.23 -10.73
N ALA A 402 3.91 16.91 -11.84
CA ALA A 402 4.68 18.15 -11.81
C ALA A 402 3.99 19.28 -11.01
N ASP A 403 2.65 19.28 -10.97
CA ASP A 403 1.83 20.30 -10.34
C ASP A 403 1.26 19.90 -8.98
N GLY A 404 1.54 18.67 -8.51
CA GLY A 404 1.10 18.19 -7.21
C GLY A 404 0.80 16.70 -7.15
N VAL A 405 0.09 16.30 -6.10
CA VAL A 405 -0.32 14.91 -5.87
C VAL A 405 -1.76 14.76 -6.33
N ARG A 406 -2.02 13.84 -7.27
CA ARG A 406 -3.35 13.66 -7.89
C ARG A 406 -3.95 12.30 -7.56
N LEU A 407 -5.21 12.29 -7.12
CA LEU A 407 -6.03 11.08 -7.01
C LEU A 407 -6.49 10.68 -8.42
N ARG A 408 -6.00 9.53 -8.91
CA ARG A 408 -6.26 9.09 -10.30
C ARG A 408 -7.12 7.84 -10.42
N GLY A 409 -7.48 7.24 -9.29
CA GLY A 409 -8.36 6.08 -9.20
C GLY A 409 -8.47 5.61 -7.76
N ALA A 410 -9.50 4.82 -7.46
CA ALA A 410 -9.65 4.20 -6.16
C ALA A 410 -10.28 2.82 -6.30
N LEU A 411 -9.53 1.78 -5.90
CA LEU A 411 -9.97 0.39 -5.95
C LEU A 411 -10.63 0.03 -4.62
N ALA A 412 -11.88 -0.43 -4.66
CA ALA A 412 -12.54 -1.00 -3.51
C ALA A 412 -12.43 -2.53 -3.56
N THR A 413 -11.92 -3.12 -2.49
CA THR A 413 -11.98 -4.56 -2.23
C THR A 413 -13.01 -4.81 -1.13
N ILE A 414 -14.12 -5.45 -1.47
CA ILE A 414 -15.16 -5.84 -0.51
C ILE A 414 -14.97 -7.33 -0.20
N ALA A 415 -14.50 -7.62 1.01
CA ALA A 415 -14.33 -8.99 1.48
C ALA A 415 -15.51 -9.42 2.36
N PRO A 416 -15.89 -10.72 2.38
CA PRO A 416 -16.97 -11.23 3.22
C PRO A 416 -16.83 -10.84 4.70
N ALA A 417 -17.96 -10.68 5.40
CA ALA A 417 -18.03 -10.13 6.77
C ALA A 417 -17.22 -10.90 7.83
N ASP A 418 -16.98 -12.20 7.61
CA ASP A 418 -16.17 -13.08 8.45
C ASP A 418 -14.66 -12.84 8.28
N LYS A 419 -14.24 -12.20 7.18
CA LYS A 419 -12.84 -11.85 6.95
C LYS A 419 -12.44 -10.62 7.76
N LYS A 420 -11.28 -10.71 8.41
CA LYS A 420 -10.66 -9.61 9.16
C LYS A 420 -9.46 -8.99 8.44
N PHE A 421 -8.70 -9.81 7.69
CA PHE A 421 -7.66 -9.33 6.80
C PHE A 421 -8.25 -9.08 5.41
N LEU A 422 -8.26 -7.83 4.98
CA LEU A 422 -8.87 -7.41 3.74
C LEU A 422 -7.81 -7.36 2.65
N HIS A 423 -7.90 -8.25 1.66
CA HIS A 423 -7.03 -8.28 0.49
C HIS A 423 -7.79 -8.87 -0.71
N GLY A 424 -7.23 -8.74 -1.91
CA GLY A 424 -7.80 -9.39 -3.10
C GLY A 424 -7.78 -10.91 -2.95
N MET A 425 -8.96 -11.53 -3.07
CA MET A 425 -9.21 -12.97 -2.93
C MET A 425 -10.42 -13.37 -3.79
N ARG A 426 -10.57 -14.67 -4.07
CA ARG A 426 -11.60 -15.19 -4.99
C ARG A 426 -13.04 -14.89 -4.55
N ASP A 427 -13.27 -14.86 -3.25
CA ASP A 427 -14.54 -14.55 -2.61
C ASP A 427 -14.73 -13.05 -2.32
N ALA A 428 -13.83 -12.18 -2.77
CA ALA A 428 -13.96 -10.73 -2.65
C ALA A 428 -14.42 -10.09 -3.96
N ILE A 429 -15.12 -8.96 -3.83
CA ILE A 429 -15.51 -8.10 -4.95
C ILE A 429 -14.42 -7.04 -5.15
N LEU A 430 -13.92 -6.88 -6.37
CA LEU A 430 -12.99 -5.82 -6.75
C LEU A 430 -13.64 -4.93 -7.81
N VAL A 431 -13.86 -3.66 -7.47
CA VAL A 431 -14.55 -2.67 -8.31
C VAL A 431 -13.85 -1.32 -8.22
N PRO A 432 -13.97 -0.47 -9.27
CA PRO A 432 -13.57 0.92 -9.13
C PRO A 432 -14.54 1.62 -8.16
N SER A 433 -14.15 2.80 -7.69
CA SER A 433 -15.00 3.63 -6.86
C SER A 433 -15.58 4.79 -7.67
N ARG A 434 -16.80 5.19 -7.35
CA ARG A 434 -17.50 6.32 -7.98
C ARG A 434 -17.90 7.38 -6.97
N VAL A 435 -18.05 8.62 -7.43
CA VAL A 435 -18.68 9.67 -6.65
C VAL A 435 -20.18 9.38 -6.56
N ALA A 436 -20.76 9.55 -5.38
CA ALA A 436 -22.19 9.44 -5.16
C ALA A 436 -22.71 10.60 -4.29
N GLU A 437 -23.96 11.00 -4.51
CA GLU A 437 -24.65 11.98 -3.67
C GLU A 437 -24.93 11.44 -2.26
N THR A 438 -25.16 10.12 -2.14
CA THR A 438 -25.36 9.41 -0.87
C THR A 438 -24.36 8.28 -0.71
N ALA A 439 -23.90 8.01 0.52
CA ALA A 439 -23.05 6.87 0.83
C ALA A 439 -23.64 5.53 0.37
N ALA A 440 -22.77 4.51 0.29
CA ALA A 440 -23.18 3.12 0.30
C ALA A 440 -24.22 2.88 1.40
N ARG A 441 -25.17 1.96 1.18
CA ARG A 441 -26.14 1.59 2.20
C ARG A 441 -25.40 0.99 3.39
N ASP A 442 -25.35 1.77 4.45
CA ASP A 442 -24.78 1.36 5.72
C ASP A 442 -25.81 0.53 6.48
N LEU A 443 -25.40 -0.65 6.90
CA LEU A 443 -26.13 -1.38 7.93
C LEU A 443 -25.78 -0.70 9.25
N ALA A 444 -26.60 0.26 9.68
CA ALA A 444 -26.58 0.70 11.07
C ALA A 444 -26.75 -0.56 11.94
N ALA A 445 -25.82 -0.78 12.86
CA ALA A 445 -25.90 -1.89 13.80
C ALA A 445 -27.23 -1.78 14.56
N VAL A 446 -28.15 -2.70 14.30
CA VAL A 446 -29.29 -2.99 15.20
C VAL A 446 -28.77 -3.74 16.40
#